data_AF-A0A952WU26-F1
#
_entry.id   AF-A0A952WU26-F1
#
_cell.length_a   1.000
_cell.length_b   1.000
_cell.length_c   1.000
_cell.angle_alpha   90.00
_cell.angle_beta   90.00
_cell.angle_gamma   90.00
#
_symmetry.space_group_name_H-M   'P 1'
#
loop_
_entity.id
_entity.type
_entity.pdbx_description
1 polymer ?
#
loop_
_entity_poly.entity_id
_entity_poly.type
_entity_poly.pdbx_seq_one_letter_code
_entity_poly.pdbx_strand_id
1 'polypeptide(L)'
;MLAAAVSRLCPVAYEPDLGGPRRGDLLLMPDGLGPPSPGCLVEIAAISDESANEANPVDVTRSEIYKAVRKLQCPLRGWHLQVEGDTEGDYGDAKLKLHLGTGRTADVLDGAFFSFLRQVREAPGQRHAHRWSGERLDMTLTFDPDERGASGGNPSYTVVHSLRRNPLANALVEKSSQLAQTGHPGPYGVVVCDAGCQVLSSRNVPSSFSVRDILTEFFRRDRRLSFVLIVSVETMWSSPWARPPFRHVMRTSPAVREGAPALATSALARLVEAVQSLPAVVDSPANAARCYRRKWENWGWVFPGGSITMTIPPRTVRFSARALLEMLAGRKSPDDLAAAYSRRNEEWKNPFKQLFMDGRLIKRAEVIRGPNDEDEIELTFGPPDPAASLFRVPETRE
;
A
#
# COMPACT_ATOMS: atom_id res chain seq x y z
N MET A 1 17.30 -6.66 -5.50
CA MET A 1 16.94 -6.75 -6.94
C MET A 1 17.69 -5.74 -7.78
N LEU A 2 17.57 -4.42 -7.52
CA LEU A 2 18.29 -3.39 -8.28
C LEU A 2 19.80 -3.66 -8.38
N ALA A 3 20.45 -3.92 -7.24
CA ALA A 3 21.85 -4.33 -7.12
C ALA A 3 22.28 -5.47 -8.07
N ALA A 4 21.41 -6.47 -8.28
CA ALA A 4 21.67 -7.61 -9.14
C ALA A 4 21.34 -7.32 -10.62
N ALA A 5 20.42 -6.40 -10.88
CA ALA A 5 20.13 -5.94 -12.23
C ALA A 5 21.29 -5.08 -12.77
N VAL A 6 21.81 -4.16 -11.96
CA VAL A 6 22.91 -3.27 -12.37
C VAL A 6 24.24 -4.01 -12.55
N SER A 7 24.48 -5.08 -11.79
CA SER A 7 25.69 -5.91 -11.95
C SER A 7 25.75 -6.69 -13.27
N ARG A 8 24.63 -6.79 -14.00
CA ARG A 8 24.60 -7.33 -15.37
C ARG A 8 25.03 -6.29 -16.41
N LEU A 9 25.01 -5.01 -16.06
CA LEU A 9 25.30 -3.90 -16.96
C LEU A 9 26.71 -3.33 -16.77
N CYS A 10 27.27 -3.43 -15.56
CA CYS A 10 28.62 -2.97 -15.28
C CYS A 10 29.21 -3.64 -14.02
N PRO A 11 30.53 -3.54 -13.78
CA PRO A 11 31.11 -3.98 -12.52
C PRO A 11 30.61 -3.13 -11.34
N VAL A 12 30.20 -3.81 -10.27
CA VAL A 12 29.64 -3.17 -9.06
C VAL A 12 30.32 -3.74 -7.83
N ALA A 13 30.77 -2.86 -6.93
CA ALA A 13 31.14 -3.24 -5.58
C ALA A 13 29.98 -2.91 -4.62
N TYR A 14 29.64 -3.86 -3.75
CA TYR A 14 28.59 -3.72 -2.74
C TYR A 14 29.22 -3.31 -1.41
N GLU A 15 28.66 -2.30 -0.75
CA GLU A 15 29.15 -1.82 0.55
C GLU A 15 30.69 -1.66 0.61
N PRO A 16 31.33 -1.00 -0.37
CA PRO A 16 32.78 -0.95 -0.44
C PRO A 16 33.37 -0.22 0.78
N ASP A 17 34.49 -0.73 1.27
CA ASP A 17 35.30 -0.04 2.25
C ASP A 17 36.19 0.98 1.54
N LEU A 18 35.88 2.26 1.73
CA LEU A 18 36.56 3.38 1.07
C LEU A 18 37.44 4.18 2.05
N GLY A 19 37.69 3.63 3.25
CA GLY A 19 38.54 4.26 4.28
C GLY A 19 37.86 5.36 5.09
N GLY A 20 36.58 5.65 4.84
CA GLY A 20 35.76 6.54 5.65
C GLY A 20 35.00 5.82 6.78
N PRO A 21 34.44 6.55 7.76
CA PRO A 21 33.61 5.98 8.84
C PRO A 21 32.26 5.41 8.38
N ARG A 22 31.90 5.57 7.10
CA ARG A 22 30.68 5.02 6.49
C ARG A 22 31.03 4.28 5.20
N ARG A 23 30.25 3.24 4.90
CA ARG A 23 30.26 2.53 3.62
C ARG A 23 29.08 3.02 2.79
N GLY A 24 29.28 3.17 1.48
CA GLY A 24 28.19 3.49 0.56
C GLY A 24 27.50 2.21 0.08
N ASP A 25 26.25 2.26 -0.41
CA ASP A 25 25.56 1.03 -0.84
C ASP A 25 26.17 0.37 -2.08
N LEU A 26 26.37 1.13 -3.16
CA LEU A 26 26.84 0.63 -4.46
C LEU A 26 27.92 1.51 -5.06
N LEU A 27 29.04 0.93 -5.47
CA LEU A 27 30.03 1.60 -6.32
C LEU A 27 29.96 1.08 -7.75
N LEU A 28 29.54 1.94 -8.67
CA LEU A 28 29.43 1.66 -10.10
C LEU A 28 30.74 2.02 -10.79
N MET A 29 31.43 1.01 -11.33
CA MET A 29 32.70 1.20 -12.02
C MET A 29 32.45 1.48 -13.52
N PRO A 30 33.22 2.38 -14.15
CA PRO A 30 33.18 2.56 -15.60
C PRO A 30 33.65 1.29 -16.33
N ASP A 31 33.19 1.09 -17.57
CA ASP A 31 33.69 -0.01 -18.40
C ASP A 31 35.02 0.39 -19.03
N GLY A 32 36.02 -0.50 -18.97
CA GLY A 32 37.25 -0.40 -19.76
C GLY A 32 38.51 0.10 -19.04
N LEU A 33 39.65 -0.29 -19.62
CA LEU A 33 41.05 -0.20 -19.15
C LEU A 33 41.64 1.22 -19.14
N GLY A 34 40.92 2.23 -18.65
CA GLY A 34 41.46 3.56 -18.38
C GLY A 34 42.24 3.63 -17.06
N PRO A 35 42.92 4.75 -16.74
CA PRO A 35 43.40 4.97 -15.37
C PRO A 35 42.24 4.80 -14.38
N PRO A 36 42.50 4.37 -13.13
CA PRO A 36 41.46 4.05 -12.16
C PRO A 36 40.61 5.29 -11.89
N SER A 37 39.50 5.40 -12.62
CA SER A 37 38.46 6.35 -12.32
C SER A 37 37.80 5.87 -11.03
N PRO A 38 37.54 6.77 -10.07
CA PRO A 38 37.04 6.35 -8.78
C PRO A 38 35.68 5.66 -8.86
N GLY A 39 34.96 5.75 -9.97
CA GLY A 39 33.60 5.22 -10.11
C GLY A 39 32.56 6.15 -9.48
N CYS A 40 31.29 5.79 -9.60
CA CYS A 40 30.18 6.54 -9.01
C CYS A 40 29.64 5.81 -7.79
N LEU A 41 29.67 6.47 -6.62
CA LEU A 41 29.14 5.90 -5.39
C LEU A 41 27.67 6.31 -5.23
N VAL A 42 26.82 5.33 -4.97
CA VAL A 42 25.38 5.45 -4.97
C VAL A 42 24.81 4.94 -3.66
N GLU A 43 23.97 5.75 -3.03
CA GLU A 43 23.12 5.35 -1.91
C GLU A 43 21.72 5.00 -2.38
N ILE A 44 21.05 4.12 -1.65
CA ILE A 44 19.66 3.74 -1.86
C ILE A 44 18.87 4.18 -0.63
N ALA A 45 17.78 4.91 -0.86
CA ALA A 45 16.82 5.28 0.17
C ALA A 45 15.44 4.75 -0.19
N ALA A 46 14.74 4.17 0.78
CA ALA A 46 13.31 3.93 0.65
C ALA A 46 12.56 4.98 1.47
N ILE A 47 11.56 5.65 0.88
CA ILE A 47 10.78 6.67 1.59
C ILE A 47 9.30 6.27 1.68
N SER A 48 8.68 6.59 2.81
CA SER A 48 7.27 6.32 3.11
C SER A 48 6.64 7.48 3.87
N ASP A 49 5.31 7.51 3.91
CA ASP A 49 4.55 8.43 4.76
C ASP A 49 4.33 7.90 6.18
N GLU A 50 5.08 6.88 6.62
CA GLU A 50 4.85 6.21 7.91
C GLU A 50 4.94 7.17 9.10
N SER A 51 5.95 8.03 9.14
CA SER A 51 6.08 9.06 10.18
C SER A 51 4.91 10.06 10.18
N ALA A 52 4.33 10.37 9.01
CA ALA A 52 3.15 11.22 8.90
C ALA A 52 1.89 10.49 9.38
N ASN A 53 1.76 9.19 9.09
CA ASN A 53 0.67 8.33 9.56
C ASN A 53 0.73 8.08 11.08
N GLU A 54 1.92 7.93 11.65
CA GLU A 54 2.11 7.83 13.10
C GLU A 54 1.69 9.11 13.83
N ALA A 55 2.02 10.27 13.26
CA ALA A 55 1.59 11.56 13.78
C ALA A 55 0.09 11.84 13.58
N ASN A 56 -0.56 11.16 12.63
CA ASN A 56 -1.96 11.32 12.26
C ASN A 56 -2.66 9.95 12.19
N PRO A 57 -2.93 9.28 13.33
CA PRO A 57 -3.37 7.88 13.38
C PRO A 57 -4.85 7.67 12.99
N VAL A 58 -5.31 8.31 11.91
CA VAL A 58 -6.73 8.32 11.48
C VAL A 58 -7.26 6.91 11.20
N ASP A 59 -6.44 6.04 10.60
CA ASP A 59 -6.84 4.67 10.28
C ASP A 59 -7.03 3.83 11.54
N VAL A 60 -6.21 4.07 12.58
CA VAL A 60 -6.35 3.41 13.88
C VAL A 60 -7.65 3.88 14.55
N THR A 61 -7.85 5.19 14.64
CA THR A 61 -9.08 5.78 15.22
C THR A 61 -10.33 5.27 14.51
N ARG A 62 -10.33 5.28 13.18
CA ARG A 62 -11.43 4.78 12.35
C ARG A 62 -11.69 3.29 12.61
N SER A 63 -10.63 2.48 12.70
CA SER A 63 -10.76 1.05 13.01
C SER A 63 -11.41 0.82 14.38
N GLU A 64 -11.00 1.55 15.40
CA GLU A 64 -11.56 1.42 16.75
C GLU A 64 -13.04 1.86 16.83
N ILE A 65 -13.41 2.96 16.17
CA ILE A 65 -14.82 3.38 16.05
C ILE A 65 -15.64 2.27 15.39
N TYR A 66 -15.21 1.74 14.26
CA TYR A 66 -15.96 0.69 13.55
C TYR A 66 -16.01 -0.63 14.33
N LYS A 67 -14.98 -0.97 15.11
CA LYS A 67 -15.03 -2.10 16.05
C LYS A 67 -16.13 -1.90 17.09
N ALA A 68 -16.25 -0.70 17.65
CA ALA A 68 -17.29 -0.38 18.62
C ALA A 68 -18.70 -0.42 18.03
N VAL A 69 -18.91 0.19 16.84
CA VAL A 69 -20.17 0.12 16.07
C VAL A 69 -20.61 -1.33 15.87
N ARG A 70 -19.69 -2.20 15.46
CA ARG A 70 -19.94 -3.64 15.27
C ARG A 70 -20.28 -4.34 16.59
N LYS A 71 -19.53 -4.06 17.65
CA LYS A 71 -19.73 -4.68 18.98
C LYS A 71 -21.10 -4.38 19.55
N LEU A 72 -21.65 -3.19 19.25
CA LEU A 72 -23.00 -2.79 19.66
C LEU A 72 -24.10 -3.15 18.67
N GLN A 73 -23.77 -3.89 17.61
CA GLN A 73 -24.71 -4.38 16.59
C GLN A 73 -25.50 -3.25 15.92
N CYS A 74 -24.91 -2.07 15.78
CA CYS A 74 -25.48 -1.00 14.98
C CYS A 74 -25.43 -1.37 13.47
N PRO A 75 -26.24 -0.73 12.60
CA PRO A 75 -26.16 -0.95 11.16
C PRO A 75 -24.72 -0.74 10.65
N LEU A 76 -24.28 -1.46 9.61
CA LEU A 76 -22.89 -1.35 9.10
C LEU A 76 -22.72 -0.33 7.97
N ARG A 77 -23.83 0.16 7.42
CA ARG A 77 -23.88 1.18 6.36
C ARG A 77 -24.38 2.50 6.93
N GLY A 78 -24.18 3.58 6.19
CA GLY A 78 -24.69 4.91 6.54
C GLY A 78 -23.77 5.74 7.42
N TRP A 79 -22.56 5.25 7.73
CA TRP A 79 -21.63 5.97 8.59
C TRP A 79 -20.74 6.90 7.79
N HIS A 80 -20.58 8.13 8.25
CA HIS A 80 -19.59 9.06 7.71
C HIS A 80 -18.74 9.65 8.83
N LEU A 81 -17.43 9.40 8.80
CA LEU A 81 -16.47 9.97 9.75
C LEU A 81 -15.67 11.09 9.08
N GLN A 82 -15.89 12.32 9.51
CA GLN A 82 -15.14 13.50 9.11
C GLN A 82 -14.17 13.89 10.22
N VAL A 83 -12.89 14.06 9.88
CA VAL A 83 -11.83 14.50 10.79
C VAL A 83 -11.30 15.84 10.31
N GLU A 84 -11.27 16.84 11.17
CA GLU A 84 -10.72 18.14 10.86
C GLU A 84 -9.21 18.20 11.10
N GLY A 85 -8.56 19.25 10.63
CA GLY A 85 -7.13 19.44 10.83
C GLY A 85 -6.64 20.79 10.34
N ASP A 86 -5.55 21.25 10.93
CA ASP A 86 -4.96 22.54 10.67
C ASP A 86 -3.58 22.42 10.00
N THR A 87 -3.23 23.46 9.25
CA THR A 87 -1.89 23.64 8.71
C THR A 87 -1.06 24.48 9.67
N GLU A 88 -0.01 23.90 10.23
CA GLU A 88 0.93 24.57 11.13
C GLU A 88 2.17 25.02 10.35
N GLY A 89 2.52 26.31 10.42
CA GLY A 89 3.74 26.88 9.84
C GLY A 89 3.52 27.73 8.58
N ASP A 90 4.60 28.34 8.10
CA ASP A 90 4.57 29.23 6.93
C ASP A 90 4.52 28.47 5.60
N TYR A 91 4.04 29.12 4.54
CA TYR A 91 4.06 28.57 3.19
C TYR A 91 5.49 28.15 2.80
N GLY A 92 5.65 26.91 2.33
CA GLY A 92 6.97 26.34 2.02
C GLY A 92 7.67 25.65 3.19
N ASP A 93 7.14 25.75 4.40
CA ASP A 93 7.60 25.02 5.59
C ASP A 93 6.47 24.42 6.46
N ALA A 94 5.24 24.50 5.97
CA ALA A 94 4.06 24.08 6.71
C ALA A 94 3.90 22.56 6.78
N LYS A 95 3.21 22.09 7.83
CA LYS A 95 2.81 20.71 8.02
C LYS A 95 1.35 20.66 8.44
N LEU A 96 0.59 19.75 7.83
CA LEU A 96 -0.80 19.53 8.23
C LEU A 96 -0.87 18.49 9.36
N LYS A 97 -1.73 18.77 10.34
CA LYS A 97 -1.98 17.89 11.48
C LYS A 97 -3.47 17.71 11.70
N LEU A 98 -3.91 16.46 11.84
CA LEU A 98 -5.30 16.12 12.11
C LEU A 98 -5.64 16.29 13.59
N HIS A 99 -6.88 16.70 13.86
CA HIS A 99 -7.42 16.88 15.20
C HIS A 99 -7.96 15.56 15.75
N LEU A 100 -7.05 14.63 16.06
CA LEU A 100 -7.34 13.27 16.56
C LEU A 100 -7.11 13.08 18.06
N GLY A 101 -6.92 14.18 18.81
CA GLY A 101 -6.57 14.14 20.23
C GLY A 101 -5.15 13.64 20.46
N THR A 102 -4.97 12.84 21.52
CA THR A 102 -3.66 12.22 21.81
C THR A 102 -3.41 10.94 21.00
N GLY A 103 -4.34 10.58 20.10
CA GLY A 103 -4.32 9.31 19.38
C GLY A 103 -4.66 8.10 20.26
N ARG A 104 -5.10 8.31 21.51
CA ARG A 104 -5.56 7.25 22.40
C ARG A 104 -7.01 6.91 22.12
N THR A 105 -7.31 5.63 22.03
CA THR A 105 -8.67 5.11 21.85
C THR A 105 -9.67 5.65 22.88
N ALA A 106 -9.21 5.91 24.11
CA ALA A 106 -10.03 6.45 25.20
C ALA A 106 -10.56 7.87 24.93
N ASP A 107 -9.86 8.67 24.12
CA ASP A 107 -10.28 10.04 23.79
C ASP A 107 -11.54 10.05 22.91
N VAL A 108 -11.79 8.94 22.19
CA VAL A 108 -12.84 8.83 21.18
C VAL A 108 -13.95 7.87 21.61
N LEU A 109 -13.60 6.79 22.33
CA LEU A 109 -14.55 5.79 22.83
C LEU A 109 -15.04 6.12 24.24
N ASP A 110 -15.60 7.31 24.43
CA ASP A 110 -16.11 7.79 25.70
C ASP A 110 -17.59 7.40 25.95
N GLY A 111 -18.11 7.77 27.12
CA GLY A 111 -19.51 7.50 27.48
C GLY A 111 -20.52 8.22 26.59
N ALA A 112 -20.16 9.38 26.02
CA ALA A 112 -21.02 10.13 25.10
C ALA A 112 -21.16 9.39 23.77
N PHE A 113 -20.04 8.91 23.21
CA PHE A 113 -20.01 8.08 22.00
C PHE A 113 -20.84 6.81 22.15
N PHE A 114 -20.71 6.08 23.27
CA PHE A 114 -21.53 4.88 23.50
C PHE A 114 -23.01 5.22 23.72
N SER A 115 -23.33 6.40 24.24
CA SER A 115 -24.72 6.86 24.34
C SER A 115 -25.29 7.19 22.97
N PHE A 116 -24.51 7.81 22.09
CA PHE A 116 -24.85 8.03 20.69
C PHE A 116 -25.11 6.72 19.94
N LEU A 117 -24.25 5.71 20.08
CA LEU A 117 -24.47 4.41 19.41
C LEU A 117 -25.76 3.72 19.89
N ARG A 118 -26.13 3.89 21.16
CA ARG A 118 -27.41 3.39 21.68
C ARG A 118 -28.60 4.12 21.03
N GLN A 119 -28.52 5.44 20.86
CA GLN A 119 -29.56 6.22 20.17
C GLN A 119 -29.76 5.76 18.72
N VAL A 120 -28.66 5.53 17.99
CA VAL A 120 -28.73 4.99 16.62
C VAL A 120 -29.41 3.62 16.60
N ARG A 121 -29.13 2.76 17.58
CA ARG A 121 -29.74 1.43 17.67
C ARG A 121 -31.23 1.49 18.04
N GLU A 122 -31.62 2.43 18.89
CA GLU A 122 -33.01 2.63 19.31
C GLU A 122 -33.87 3.27 18.20
N ALA A 123 -33.27 4.11 17.36
CA ALA A 123 -33.94 4.77 16.24
C ALA A 123 -33.13 4.66 14.92
N PRO A 124 -33.00 3.46 14.33
CA PRO A 124 -32.14 3.21 13.16
C PRO A 124 -32.67 3.81 11.86
N GLY A 125 -33.92 4.28 11.84
CA GLY A 125 -34.52 4.97 10.70
C GLY A 125 -34.33 6.49 10.71
N GLN A 126 -33.56 7.05 11.66
CA GLN A 126 -33.30 8.48 11.77
C GLN A 126 -31.84 8.81 11.53
N ARG A 127 -31.57 10.06 11.14
CA ARG A 127 -30.21 10.58 11.06
C ARG A 127 -29.71 10.95 12.45
N HIS A 128 -28.46 10.59 12.74
CA HIS A 128 -27.81 10.91 14.01
C HIS A 128 -26.43 11.52 13.74
N ALA A 129 -25.96 12.39 14.64
CA ALA A 129 -24.61 12.94 14.57
C ALA A 129 -23.99 12.99 15.97
N HIS A 130 -22.72 12.62 16.05
CA HIS A 130 -21.89 12.77 17.23
C HIS A 130 -20.66 13.59 16.87
N ARG A 131 -20.43 14.68 17.62
CA ARG A 131 -19.27 15.55 17.43
C ARG A 131 -18.37 15.47 18.64
N TRP A 132 -17.09 15.23 18.39
CA TRP A 132 -16.04 15.50 19.36
C TRP A 132 -15.51 16.90 19.07
N SER A 133 -15.53 17.80 20.05
CA SER A 133 -14.98 19.14 19.91
C SER A 133 -14.11 19.48 21.12
N GLY A 134 -12.84 19.78 20.87
CA GLY A 134 -11.85 20.19 21.85
C GLY A 134 -10.60 20.73 21.15
N GLU A 135 -9.66 21.28 21.91
CA GLU A 135 -8.47 21.97 21.37
C GLU A 135 -7.64 21.14 20.38
N ARG A 136 -7.62 19.81 20.53
CA ARG A 136 -6.86 18.90 19.68
C ARG A 136 -7.69 17.76 19.08
N LEU A 137 -8.99 17.76 19.32
CA LEU A 137 -9.92 16.70 18.92
C LEU A 137 -11.12 17.36 18.26
N ASP A 138 -11.21 17.27 16.93
CA ASP A 138 -12.32 17.81 16.16
C ASP A 138 -12.70 16.84 15.06
N MET A 139 -13.78 16.12 15.32
CA MET A 139 -14.28 15.06 14.44
C MET A 139 -15.80 15.01 14.53
N THR A 140 -16.44 14.62 13.44
CA THR A 140 -17.88 14.36 13.40
C THR A 140 -18.12 12.98 12.82
N LEU A 141 -18.88 12.15 13.55
CA LEU A 141 -19.42 10.89 13.07
C LEU A 141 -20.91 11.07 12.83
N THR A 142 -21.36 10.91 11.59
CA THR A 142 -22.79 10.92 11.25
C THR A 142 -23.25 9.53 10.85
N PHE A 143 -24.53 9.27 11.13
CA PHE A 143 -25.26 8.13 10.63
C PHE A 143 -26.45 8.62 9.79
N ASP A 144 -26.52 8.17 8.54
CA ASP A 144 -27.64 8.41 7.63
C ASP A 144 -28.19 7.07 7.10
N PRO A 145 -29.43 6.68 7.45
CA PRO A 145 -30.00 5.40 7.02
C PRO A 145 -30.18 5.28 5.50
N ASP A 146 -30.24 6.41 4.78
CA ASP A 146 -30.42 6.45 3.33
C ASP A 146 -29.09 6.23 2.57
N GLU A 147 -27.95 6.34 3.26
CA GLU A 147 -26.64 6.11 2.68
C GLU A 147 -26.32 4.60 2.54
N ARG A 148 -25.89 4.22 1.33
CA ARG A 148 -25.64 2.81 0.99
C ARG A 148 -24.30 2.26 1.49
N GLY A 149 -23.40 3.12 1.97
CA GLY A 149 -22.04 2.75 2.32
C GLY A 149 -21.56 3.45 3.59
N ALA A 150 -20.34 3.09 4.01
CA ALA A 150 -19.61 3.86 4.99
C ALA A 150 -18.60 4.74 4.24
N SER A 151 -18.49 5.99 4.65
CA SER A 151 -17.62 6.99 4.04
C SER A 151 -16.88 7.78 5.12
N GLY A 152 -16.03 8.72 4.69
CA GLY A 152 -15.31 9.58 5.60
C GLY A 152 -14.25 10.38 4.88
N GLY A 153 -13.78 11.43 5.55
CA GLY A 153 -12.83 12.38 5.02
C GLY A 153 -11.90 12.90 6.09
N ASN A 154 -10.74 13.36 5.64
CA ASN A 154 -9.81 14.14 6.44
C ASN A 154 -8.96 15.00 5.49
N PRO A 155 -8.49 16.18 5.91
CA PRO A 155 -7.48 16.91 5.18
C PRO A 155 -6.25 16.03 4.89
N SER A 156 -5.65 16.18 3.72
CA SER A 156 -4.56 15.31 3.29
C SER A 156 -3.24 15.73 3.96
N TYR A 157 -2.87 15.03 5.02
CA TYR A 157 -1.65 15.31 5.81
C TYR A 157 -0.35 14.75 5.19
N THR A 158 -0.49 14.00 4.10
CA THR A 158 0.59 13.41 3.30
C THR A 158 0.96 14.25 2.07
N VAL A 159 0.25 15.35 1.84
CA VAL A 159 0.56 16.32 0.77
C VAL A 159 1.79 17.15 1.14
N VAL A 160 2.63 17.44 0.15
CA VAL A 160 3.87 18.18 0.34
C VAL A 160 3.61 19.69 0.35
N HIS A 161 3.64 20.28 1.55
CA HIS A 161 3.56 21.73 1.74
C HIS A 161 4.92 22.41 1.97
N SER A 162 6.01 21.63 1.97
CA SER A 162 7.38 22.14 2.12
C SER A 162 8.34 21.56 1.09
N LEU A 163 9.16 22.42 0.48
CA LEU A 163 10.27 22.01 -0.39
C LEU A 163 11.41 21.32 0.38
N ARG A 164 11.46 21.50 1.70
CA ARG A 164 12.61 21.15 2.54
C ARG A 164 12.28 20.13 3.62
N ARG A 165 11.06 20.19 4.16
CA ARG A 165 10.58 19.32 5.23
C ARG A 165 9.56 18.34 4.67
N ASN A 166 10.07 17.37 3.92
CA ASN A 166 9.27 16.28 3.37
C ASN A 166 10.12 15.00 3.31
N PRO A 167 9.49 13.81 3.20
CA PRO A 167 10.23 12.54 3.20
C PRO A 167 11.36 12.47 2.16
N LEU A 168 11.16 13.01 0.95
CA LEU A 168 12.17 13.01 -0.11
C LEU A 168 13.36 13.92 0.26
N ALA A 169 13.11 15.17 0.62
CA ALA A 169 14.16 16.12 0.98
C ALA A 169 14.98 15.64 2.18
N ASN A 170 14.32 15.11 3.21
CA ASN A 170 14.97 14.57 4.41
C ASN A 170 15.91 13.40 4.05
N ALA A 171 15.41 12.45 3.26
CA ALA A 171 16.22 11.31 2.81
C ALA A 171 17.42 11.76 1.97
N LEU A 172 17.25 12.73 1.07
CA LEU A 172 18.36 13.24 0.26
C LEU A 172 19.43 13.95 1.09
N VAL A 173 19.03 14.74 2.10
CA VAL A 173 19.97 15.39 3.03
C VAL A 173 20.75 14.35 3.84
N GLU A 174 20.05 13.32 4.34
CA GLU A 174 20.66 12.22 5.09
C GLU A 174 21.67 11.46 4.22
N LYS A 175 21.24 11.00 3.03
CA LYS A 175 22.09 10.22 2.11
C LYS A 175 23.27 11.02 1.57
N SER A 176 23.07 12.30 1.24
CA SER A 176 24.18 13.19 0.86
C SER A 176 25.21 13.33 1.98
N SER A 177 24.76 13.38 3.23
CA SER A 177 25.64 13.46 4.40
C SER A 177 26.34 12.13 4.70
N GLN A 178 25.70 10.99 4.44
CA GLN A 178 26.31 9.66 4.52
C GLN A 178 27.41 9.49 3.47
N LEU A 179 27.14 9.85 2.20
CA LEU A 179 28.11 9.79 1.12
C LEU A 179 29.35 10.65 1.38
N ALA A 180 29.16 11.86 1.93
CA ALA A 180 30.27 12.74 2.31
C ALA A 180 31.22 12.13 3.36
N GLN A 181 30.75 11.13 4.14
CA GLN A 181 31.54 10.45 5.17
C GLN A 181 32.24 9.18 4.65
N THR A 182 32.19 8.90 3.36
CA THR A 182 32.80 7.68 2.78
C THR A 182 34.25 7.86 2.38
N GLY A 183 34.72 9.10 2.19
CA GLY A 183 36.06 9.39 1.66
C GLY A 183 36.18 9.22 0.14
N HIS A 184 35.08 8.91 -0.55
CA HIS A 184 35.06 8.68 -1.99
C HIS A 184 35.35 9.97 -2.79
N PRO A 185 36.34 9.96 -3.70
CA PRO A 185 36.68 11.14 -4.49
C PRO A 185 35.84 11.30 -5.78
N GLY A 186 35.02 10.31 -6.13
CA GLY A 186 34.19 10.32 -7.34
C GLY A 186 32.80 10.94 -7.15
N PRO A 187 31.97 10.95 -8.21
CA PRO A 187 30.61 11.49 -8.15
C PRO A 187 29.69 10.65 -7.25
N TYR A 188 28.74 11.34 -6.63
CA TYR A 188 27.72 10.78 -5.76
C TYR A 188 26.34 10.74 -6.43
N GLY A 189 25.61 9.66 -6.22
CA GLY A 189 24.21 9.50 -6.65
C GLY A 189 23.33 8.96 -5.54
N VAL A 190 22.02 9.17 -5.66
CA VAL A 190 21.03 8.54 -4.78
C VAL A 190 19.93 7.91 -5.62
N VAL A 191 19.57 6.67 -5.32
CA VAL A 191 18.35 6.03 -5.82
C VAL A 191 17.29 6.08 -4.71
N VAL A 192 16.16 6.70 -5.00
CA VAL A 192 15.03 6.78 -4.09
C VAL A 192 13.96 5.81 -4.55
N CYS A 193 13.63 4.84 -3.70
CA CYS A 193 12.61 3.83 -3.91
C CYS A 193 11.32 4.19 -3.15
N ASP A 194 10.18 3.92 -3.78
CA ASP A 194 8.86 4.13 -3.19
C ASP A 194 8.48 3.00 -2.23
N ALA A 195 8.28 3.35 -0.95
CA ALA A 195 7.72 2.48 0.09
C ALA A 195 6.31 2.93 0.52
N GLY A 196 5.56 3.55 -0.39
CA GLY A 196 4.21 4.06 -0.15
C GLY A 196 4.22 5.52 0.26
N CYS A 197 5.02 6.35 -0.41
CA CYS A 197 5.11 7.79 -0.15
C CYS A 197 4.34 8.58 -1.21
N GLN A 198 3.36 9.37 -0.76
CA GLN A 198 2.51 10.17 -1.65
C GLN A 198 3.30 11.23 -2.43
N VAL A 199 4.43 11.71 -1.91
CA VAL A 199 5.36 12.61 -2.61
C VAL A 199 5.77 12.05 -3.98
N LEU A 200 5.93 10.74 -4.09
CA LEU A 200 6.37 10.07 -5.32
C LEU A 200 5.22 9.75 -6.28
N SER A 201 3.97 9.98 -5.85
CA SER A 201 2.81 9.76 -6.69
C SER A 201 2.62 10.92 -7.67
N SER A 202 2.22 10.61 -8.91
CA SER A 202 1.94 11.60 -9.96
C SER A 202 0.61 12.36 -9.77
N ARG A 203 0.02 12.32 -8.58
CA ARG A 203 -1.22 13.05 -8.29
C ARG A 203 -0.89 14.51 -8.05
N ASN A 204 -1.22 15.35 -9.02
CA ASN A 204 -1.22 16.80 -8.83
C ASN A 204 -2.31 17.19 -7.83
N VAL A 205 -1.91 17.46 -6.60
CA VAL A 205 -2.78 18.08 -5.60
C VAL A 205 -2.56 19.59 -5.67
N PRO A 206 -3.63 20.41 -5.79
CA PRO A 206 -3.51 21.86 -5.71
C PRO A 206 -2.75 22.28 -4.44
N SER A 207 -1.92 23.32 -4.55
CA SER A 207 -1.14 23.87 -3.43
C SER A 207 -0.12 22.90 -2.81
N SER A 208 0.42 21.96 -3.62
CA SER A 208 1.50 21.05 -3.24
C SER A 208 2.75 21.23 -4.10
N PHE A 209 3.91 20.90 -3.56
CA PHE A 209 5.17 20.89 -4.31
C PHE A 209 5.38 19.54 -5.01
N SER A 210 5.77 19.60 -6.27
CA SER A 210 6.11 18.41 -7.03
C SER A 210 7.50 17.88 -6.65
N VAL A 211 7.75 16.61 -6.99
CA VAL A 211 9.09 16.00 -6.95
C VAL A 211 10.13 16.90 -7.63
N ARG A 212 9.78 17.48 -8.78
CA ARG A 212 10.70 18.35 -9.54
C ARG A 212 11.07 19.60 -8.74
N ASP A 213 10.10 20.22 -8.07
CA ASP A 213 10.34 21.43 -7.27
C ASP A 213 11.28 21.11 -6.09
N ILE A 214 11.04 19.99 -5.41
CA ILE A 214 11.86 19.52 -4.29
C ILE A 214 13.31 19.24 -4.77
N LEU A 215 13.48 18.50 -5.87
CA LEU A 215 14.80 18.19 -6.40
C LEU A 215 15.55 19.43 -6.90
N THR A 216 14.83 20.39 -7.49
CA THR A 216 15.41 21.66 -7.93
C THR A 216 15.93 22.46 -6.73
N GLU A 217 15.13 22.60 -5.68
CA GLU A 217 15.55 23.28 -4.44
C GLU A 217 16.69 22.53 -3.75
N PHE A 218 16.67 21.19 -3.76
CA PHE A 218 17.74 20.37 -3.21
C PHE A 218 19.06 20.60 -3.94
N PHE A 219 19.11 20.45 -5.28
CA PHE A 219 20.34 20.65 -6.06
C PHE A 219 20.85 22.10 -6.04
N ARG A 220 19.96 23.08 -5.84
CA ARG A 220 20.37 24.47 -5.63
C ARG A 220 21.21 24.63 -4.37
N ARG A 221 20.91 23.87 -3.31
CA ARG A 221 21.56 23.96 -1.98
C ARG A 221 22.70 22.95 -1.79
N ASP A 222 22.56 21.74 -2.32
CA ASP A 222 23.53 20.67 -2.17
C ASP A 222 24.27 20.42 -3.50
N ARG A 223 25.59 20.67 -3.48
CA ARG A 223 26.50 20.47 -4.62
C ARG A 223 27.33 19.19 -4.51
N ARG A 224 26.99 18.26 -3.61
CA ARG A 224 27.68 16.97 -3.47
C ARG A 224 27.03 15.92 -4.36
N LEU A 225 25.70 15.82 -4.36
CA LEU A 225 24.99 14.86 -5.22
C LEU A 225 25.01 15.30 -6.68
N SER A 226 25.42 14.40 -7.55
CA SER A 226 25.46 14.58 -9.00
C SER A 226 24.13 14.22 -9.66
N PHE A 227 23.41 13.23 -9.13
CA PHE A 227 22.08 12.85 -9.61
C PHE A 227 21.21 12.24 -8.51
N VAL A 228 19.91 12.18 -8.79
CA VAL A 228 18.91 11.41 -8.06
C VAL A 228 18.09 10.59 -9.07
N LEU A 229 17.90 9.30 -8.82
CA LEU A 229 16.98 8.45 -9.56
C LEU A 229 15.80 8.08 -8.67
N ILE A 230 14.60 8.52 -8.99
CA ILE A 230 13.39 8.08 -8.30
C ILE A 230 12.83 6.86 -9.02
N VAL A 231 12.53 5.81 -8.27
CA VAL A 231 11.84 4.59 -8.70
C VAL A 231 10.54 4.50 -7.92
N SER A 232 9.42 4.74 -8.61
CA SER A 232 8.08 4.71 -8.02
C SER A 232 7.17 3.69 -8.67
N VAL A 233 6.10 3.32 -7.98
CA VAL A 233 5.07 2.41 -8.50
C VAL A 233 3.76 3.17 -8.63
N GLU A 234 3.27 3.29 -9.85
CA GLU A 234 1.98 3.90 -10.12
C GLU A 234 0.89 2.85 -10.33
N THR A 235 -0.28 3.10 -9.73
CA THR A 235 -1.50 2.35 -10.02
C THR A 235 -2.25 3.06 -11.15
N MET A 236 -2.30 2.44 -12.32
CA MET A 236 -3.02 2.94 -13.48
C MET A 236 -4.35 2.22 -13.64
N TRP A 237 -5.41 2.96 -13.96
CA TRP A 237 -6.64 2.36 -14.43
C TRP A 237 -6.39 1.78 -15.83
N SER A 238 -6.62 0.48 -16.01
CA SER A 238 -6.40 -0.19 -17.30
C SER A 238 -7.66 -0.17 -18.15
N SER A 239 -8.76 -0.70 -17.62
CA SER A 239 -10.10 -0.70 -18.23
C SER A 239 -11.13 -1.10 -17.18
N PRO A 240 -12.37 -0.56 -17.21
CA PRO A 240 -13.46 -1.03 -16.36
C PRO A 240 -13.75 -2.54 -16.51
N TRP A 241 -13.39 -3.13 -17.65
CA TRP A 241 -13.64 -4.52 -17.99
C TRP A 241 -12.46 -5.45 -17.69
N ALA A 242 -11.28 -4.89 -17.39
CA ALA A 242 -10.11 -5.70 -17.01
C ALA A 242 -10.29 -6.25 -15.58
N ARG A 243 -9.74 -7.45 -15.34
CA ARG A 243 -9.74 -8.08 -14.02
C ARG A 243 -8.29 -8.42 -13.64
N PRO A 244 -7.65 -7.65 -12.73
CA PRO A 244 -8.15 -6.45 -12.05
C PRO A 244 -8.27 -5.21 -12.98
N PRO A 245 -9.12 -4.22 -12.65
CA PRO A 245 -9.30 -3.00 -13.46
C PRO A 245 -8.15 -1.99 -13.32
N PHE A 246 -7.10 -2.38 -12.59
CA PHE A 246 -5.90 -1.60 -12.37
C PHE A 246 -4.66 -2.43 -12.72
N ARG A 247 -3.60 -1.75 -13.12
CA ARG A 247 -2.27 -2.33 -13.24
C ARG A 247 -1.27 -1.48 -12.47
N HIS A 248 -0.25 -2.12 -11.93
CA HIS A 248 0.88 -1.43 -11.32
C HIS A 248 2.00 -1.29 -12.34
N VAL A 249 2.56 -0.09 -12.46
CA VAL A 249 3.63 0.22 -13.41
C VAL A 249 4.77 0.87 -12.66
N MET A 250 5.97 0.34 -12.83
CA MET A 250 7.18 0.98 -12.32
C MET A 250 7.51 2.18 -13.19
N ARG A 251 7.79 3.33 -12.56
CA ARG A 251 8.28 4.53 -13.23
C ARG A 251 9.63 4.93 -12.69
N THR A 252 10.47 5.42 -13.60
CA THR A 252 11.73 6.08 -13.27
C THR A 252 11.61 7.57 -13.52
N SER A 253 12.12 8.37 -12.60
CA SER A 253 12.24 9.83 -12.75
C SER A 253 13.69 10.23 -12.45
N PRO A 254 14.56 10.24 -13.47
CA PRO A 254 15.95 10.66 -13.33
C PRO A 254 16.04 12.19 -13.20
N ALA A 255 16.92 12.66 -12.33
CA ALA A 255 17.27 14.06 -12.20
C ALA A 255 18.78 14.21 -12.05
N VAL A 256 19.38 15.06 -12.87
CA VAL A 256 20.83 15.31 -12.88
C VAL A 256 21.07 16.75 -12.50
N ARG A 257 22.05 16.98 -11.62
CA ARG A 257 22.48 18.33 -11.28
C ARG A 257 23.15 18.98 -12.48
N GLU A 258 22.87 20.25 -12.71
CA GLU A 258 23.61 21.05 -13.70
C GLU A 258 25.13 20.98 -13.42
N GLY A 259 25.91 20.72 -14.47
CA GLY A 259 27.37 20.55 -14.39
C GLY A 259 27.83 19.23 -13.75
N ALA A 260 26.96 18.23 -13.62
CA ALA A 260 27.38 16.90 -13.16
C ALA A 260 28.42 16.27 -14.12
N PRO A 261 29.42 15.53 -13.60
CA PRO A 261 30.41 14.84 -14.44
C PRO A 261 29.77 13.80 -15.37
N ALA A 262 30.34 13.59 -16.55
CA ALA A 262 29.86 12.60 -17.53
C ALA A 262 29.74 11.17 -16.94
N LEU A 263 30.65 10.81 -16.02
CA LEU A 263 30.60 9.54 -15.28
C LEU A 263 29.30 9.38 -14.48
N ALA A 264 28.78 10.46 -13.89
CA ALA A 264 27.54 10.44 -13.12
C ALA A 264 26.32 10.22 -14.04
N THR A 265 26.31 10.88 -15.22
CA THR A 265 25.26 10.68 -16.23
C THR A 265 25.26 9.26 -16.79
N SER A 266 26.44 8.69 -17.04
CA SER A 266 26.59 7.30 -17.48
C SER A 266 26.11 6.31 -16.41
N ALA A 267 26.49 6.53 -15.15
CA ALA A 267 26.01 5.72 -14.02
C ALA A 267 24.48 5.77 -13.89
N LEU A 268 23.88 6.97 -14.00
CA LEU A 268 22.43 7.13 -13.98
C LEU A 268 21.74 6.38 -15.12
N ALA A 269 22.27 6.45 -16.34
CA ALA A 269 21.71 5.74 -17.49
C ALA A 269 21.65 4.22 -17.26
N ARG A 270 22.75 3.65 -16.72
CA ARG A 270 22.80 2.22 -16.36
C ARG A 270 21.82 1.86 -15.25
N LEU A 271 21.63 2.73 -14.26
CA LEU A 271 20.63 2.51 -13.22
C LEU A 271 19.20 2.53 -13.79
N VAL A 272 18.90 3.45 -14.71
CA VAL A 272 17.60 3.49 -15.39
C VAL A 272 17.36 2.20 -16.19
N GLU A 273 18.36 1.73 -16.94
CA GLU A 273 18.29 0.48 -17.69
C GLU A 273 18.13 -0.74 -16.75
N ALA A 274 18.87 -0.77 -15.64
CA ALA A 274 18.74 -1.82 -14.63
C ALA A 274 17.31 -1.90 -14.07
N VAL A 275 16.69 -0.75 -13.79
CA VAL A 275 15.30 -0.68 -13.32
C VAL A 275 14.32 -1.21 -14.37
N GLN A 276 14.53 -0.89 -15.66
CA GLN A 276 13.69 -1.40 -16.76
C GLN A 276 13.80 -2.92 -16.94
N SER A 277 14.91 -3.52 -16.53
CA SER A 277 15.11 -4.97 -16.58
C SER A 277 14.49 -5.73 -15.39
N LEU A 278 13.93 -5.02 -14.40
CA LEU A 278 13.30 -5.64 -13.24
C LEU A 278 12.01 -6.37 -13.63
N PRO A 279 11.61 -7.41 -12.87
CA PRO A 279 10.32 -8.07 -13.05
C PRO A 279 9.16 -7.07 -13.00
N ALA A 280 8.08 -7.40 -13.71
CA ALA A 280 6.85 -6.61 -13.70
C ALA A 280 6.33 -6.45 -12.27
N VAL A 281 5.89 -5.23 -11.93
CA VAL A 281 5.34 -4.93 -10.61
C VAL A 281 3.96 -5.56 -10.49
N VAL A 282 3.77 -6.36 -9.46
CA VAL A 282 2.51 -7.10 -9.23
C VAL A 282 1.59 -6.38 -8.25
N ASP A 283 2.11 -5.49 -7.38
CA ASP A 283 1.31 -4.77 -6.39
C ASP A 283 1.88 -3.38 -6.06
N SER A 284 1.05 -2.55 -5.42
CA SER A 284 1.46 -1.27 -4.84
C SER A 284 2.41 -1.45 -3.65
N PRO A 285 3.31 -0.48 -3.38
CA PRO A 285 4.23 -0.55 -2.24
C PRO A 285 3.51 -0.69 -0.90
N ALA A 286 2.38 0.00 -0.72
CA ALA A 286 1.57 -0.06 0.50
C ALA A 286 1.03 -1.47 0.78
N ASN A 287 0.55 -2.17 -0.25
CA ASN A 287 0.08 -3.53 -0.11
C ASN A 287 1.23 -4.51 0.09
N ALA A 288 2.33 -4.36 -0.66
CA ALA A 288 3.54 -5.17 -0.48
C ALA A 288 4.06 -5.08 0.98
N ALA A 289 4.13 -3.87 1.54
CA ALA A 289 4.51 -3.66 2.93
C ALA A 289 3.53 -4.28 3.94
N ARG A 290 2.21 -4.25 3.64
CA ARG A 290 1.20 -4.93 4.46
C ARG A 290 1.36 -6.45 4.43
N CYS A 291 1.67 -7.02 3.27
CA CYS A 291 1.94 -8.46 3.12
C CYS A 291 3.18 -8.85 3.93
N TYR A 292 4.26 -8.08 3.85
CA TYR A 292 5.49 -8.32 4.61
C TYR A 292 5.26 -8.25 6.12
N ARG A 293 4.62 -7.18 6.62
CA ARG A 293 4.35 -6.98 8.06
C ARG A 293 3.46 -8.04 8.68
N ARG A 294 2.58 -8.65 7.88
CA ARG A 294 1.70 -9.72 8.35
C ARG A 294 2.42 -11.04 8.59
N LYS A 295 3.75 -11.09 8.47
CA LYS A 295 4.56 -12.27 8.76
C LYS A 295 3.96 -13.49 8.08
N TRP A 296 3.71 -13.37 6.79
CA TRP A 296 3.47 -14.53 5.94
C TRP A 296 4.81 -15.25 5.80
N GLU A 297 5.27 -15.87 6.89
CA GLU A 297 6.65 -16.25 7.18
C GLU A 297 7.23 -17.32 6.23
N ASN A 298 6.48 -17.86 5.26
CA ASN A 298 6.96 -18.88 4.31
C ASN A 298 6.25 -18.89 2.94
N TRP A 299 5.55 -17.81 2.57
CA TRP A 299 4.57 -17.89 1.48
C TRP A 299 5.03 -17.00 0.33
N GLY A 300 5.60 -17.63 -0.71
CA GLY A 300 5.64 -17.03 -2.04
C GLY A 300 4.25 -16.50 -2.38
N TRP A 301 4.21 -15.35 -3.06
CA TRP A 301 3.01 -14.58 -3.38
C TRP A 301 1.77 -15.48 -3.46
N VAL A 302 0.91 -15.37 -2.46
CA VAL A 302 -0.47 -15.84 -2.55
C VAL A 302 -1.23 -14.55 -2.65
N PHE A 303 -1.73 -14.15 -3.83
CA PHE A 303 -2.70 -13.07 -3.89
C PHE A 303 -3.75 -13.30 -2.78
N PRO A 304 -3.85 -12.47 -1.73
CA PRO A 304 -5.08 -12.44 -0.92
C PRO A 304 -6.24 -11.89 -1.76
N GLY A 305 -5.95 -11.45 -3.00
CA GLY A 305 -6.88 -11.04 -4.03
C GLY A 305 -7.18 -12.12 -5.06
N GLY A 306 -6.94 -13.40 -4.80
CA GLY A 306 -7.59 -14.47 -5.57
C GLY A 306 -9.08 -14.19 -5.55
N SER A 307 -9.61 -13.64 -6.64
CA SER A 307 -11.00 -13.27 -6.65
C SER A 307 -11.78 -14.58 -6.62
N ILE A 308 -12.56 -14.80 -5.57
CA ILE A 308 -13.74 -15.65 -5.73
C ILE A 308 -14.64 -14.88 -6.70
N THR A 309 -14.37 -15.05 -7.99
CA THR A 309 -15.27 -14.59 -9.04
C THR A 309 -16.41 -15.57 -9.01
N MET A 310 -17.51 -15.17 -8.38
CA MET A 310 -18.79 -15.85 -8.53
C MET A 310 -19.56 -15.15 -9.63
N THR A 311 -19.82 -15.86 -10.72
CA THR A 311 -20.89 -15.49 -11.65
C THR A 311 -22.22 -15.56 -10.89
N ILE A 312 -23.15 -14.63 -11.12
CA ILE A 312 -24.51 -14.74 -10.57
C ILE A 312 -25.39 -15.37 -11.66
N PRO A 313 -26.11 -16.49 -11.38
CA PRO A 313 -26.13 -17.22 -10.11
C PRO A 313 -24.81 -17.99 -9.86
N PRO A 314 -24.38 -18.14 -8.58
CA PRO A 314 -23.08 -18.69 -8.18
C PRO A 314 -22.89 -20.11 -8.70
N ARG A 315 -22.27 -20.22 -9.87
CA ARG A 315 -21.95 -21.50 -10.52
C ARG A 315 -20.46 -21.80 -10.55
N THR A 316 -19.63 -20.80 -10.30
CA THR A 316 -18.18 -20.93 -10.42
C THR A 316 -17.50 -20.23 -9.25
N VAL A 317 -16.45 -20.85 -8.71
CA VAL A 317 -15.55 -20.27 -7.71
C VAL A 317 -14.11 -20.47 -8.20
N ARG A 318 -13.33 -19.38 -8.23
CA ARG A 318 -11.89 -19.42 -8.52
C ARG A 318 -11.09 -19.04 -7.29
N PHE A 319 -9.98 -19.73 -7.04
CA PHE A 319 -9.04 -19.42 -5.97
C PHE A 319 -7.68 -20.09 -6.23
N SER A 320 -6.67 -19.80 -5.41
CA SER A 320 -5.30 -20.30 -5.63
C SER A 320 -5.22 -21.84 -5.54
N ALA A 321 -4.63 -22.48 -6.55
CA ALA A 321 -4.38 -23.92 -6.57
C ALA A 321 -3.40 -24.33 -5.47
N ARG A 322 -2.42 -23.48 -5.16
CA ARG A 322 -1.51 -23.66 -4.03
C ARG A 322 -2.26 -23.64 -2.70
N ALA A 323 -3.17 -22.69 -2.50
CA ALA A 323 -3.97 -22.62 -1.28
C ALA A 323 -4.85 -23.87 -1.09
N LEU A 324 -5.37 -24.45 -2.18
CA LEU A 324 -6.06 -25.75 -2.13
C LEU A 324 -5.11 -26.86 -1.70
N LEU A 325 -3.94 -26.97 -2.31
CA LEU A 325 -2.95 -28.00 -1.97
C LEU A 325 -2.50 -27.89 -0.50
N GLU A 326 -2.29 -26.68 0.01
CA GLU A 326 -1.93 -26.43 1.40
C GLU A 326 -3.05 -26.81 2.37
N MET A 327 -4.31 -26.60 1.99
CA MET A 327 -5.46 -27.08 2.75
C MET A 327 -5.54 -28.61 2.77
N LEU A 328 -5.37 -29.26 1.61
CA LEU A 328 -5.35 -30.72 1.50
C LEU A 328 -4.16 -31.34 2.25
N ALA A 329 -3.03 -30.65 2.31
CA ALA A 329 -1.86 -31.05 3.08
C ALA A 329 -1.98 -30.79 4.60
N GLY A 330 -3.11 -30.22 5.07
CA GLY A 330 -3.32 -29.87 6.48
C GLY A 330 -2.46 -28.71 6.98
N ARG A 331 -1.79 -27.98 6.08
CA ARG A 331 -0.98 -26.79 6.42
C ARG A 331 -1.83 -25.53 6.59
N LYS A 332 -3.02 -25.52 6.00
CA LYS A 332 -3.98 -24.41 6.05
C LYS A 332 -5.34 -24.93 6.49
N SER A 333 -5.96 -24.28 7.47
CA SER A 333 -7.33 -24.65 7.87
C SER A 333 -8.36 -24.09 6.89
N PRO A 334 -9.58 -24.68 6.82
CA PRO A 334 -10.69 -24.08 6.10
C PRO A 334 -11.03 -22.66 6.57
N ASP A 335 -10.81 -22.34 7.86
CA ASP A 335 -11.03 -21.02 8.42
C ASP A 335 -9.98 -20.01 7.95
N ASP A 336 -8.72 -20.41 7.78
CA ASP A 336 -7.67 -19.57 7.18
C ASP A 336 -7.99 -19.24 5.72
N LEU A 337 -8.59 -20.17 4.99
CA LEU A 337 -9.06 -19.96 3.62
C LEU A 337 -10.23 -18.98 3.61
N ALA A 338 -11.25 -19.20 4.45
CA ALA A 338 -12.39 -18.31 4.58
C ALA A 338 -11.97 -16.89 4.96
N ALA A 339 -11.10 -16.73 5.95
CA ALA A 339 -10.58 -15.44 6.39
C ALA A 339 -9.79 -14.70 5.30
N ALA A 340 -9.07 -15.43 4.44
CA ALA A 340 -8.37 -14.84 3.31
C ALA A 340 -9.33 -14.22 2.27
N TYR A 341 -10.52 -14.80 2.10
CA TYR A 341 -11.44 -14.44 1.02
C TYR A 341 -12.73 -13.70 1.44
N SER A 342 -13.11 -13.69 2.72
CA SER A 342 -14.33 -13.01 3.23
C SER A 342 -14.22 -11.48 3.34
N ARG A 343 -13.14 -10.86 2.84
CA ARG A 343 -12.87 -9.41 3.00
C ARG A 343 -13.85 -8.45 2.32
N ARG A 344 -14.73 -8.93 1.42
CA ARG A 344 -15.67 -8.06 0.66
C ARG A 344 -17.13 -8.13 1.08
N ASN A 345 -17.56 -9.11 1.87
CA ASN A 345 -18.94 -9.21 2.36
C ASN A 345 -19.00 -10.19 3.55
N GLU A 346 -19.30 -9.68 4.75
CA GLU A 346 -19.39 -10.51 5.97
C GLU A 346 -20.59 -11.47 5.98
N GLU A 347 -21.57 -11.26 5.08
CA GLU A 347 -22.64 -12.23 4.81
C GLU A 347 -22.10 -13.52 4.16
N TRP A 348 -20.93 -13.47 3.51
CA TRP A 348 -20.36 -14.59 2.75
C TRP A 348 -19.18 -15.19 3.51
N LYS A 349 -19.47 -15.80 4.66
CA LYS A 349 -18.43 -16.37 5.55
C LYS A 349 -17.69 -17.56 4.95
N ASN A 350 -18.23 -18.20 3.92
CA ASN A 350 -17.54 -19.22 3.12
C ASN A 350 -18.42 -19.54 1.88
N PRO A 351 -17.98 -19.25 0.64
CA PRO A 351 -18.78 -19.52 -0.56
C PRO A 351 -19.07 -21.02 -0.73
N PHE A 352 -18.16 -21.89 -0.32
CA PHE A 352 -18.31 -23.35 -0.41
C PHE A 352 -19.35 -23.85 0.58
N LYS A 353 -19.39 -23.26 1.78
CA LYS A 353 -20.43 -23.57 2.77
C LYS A 353 -21.80 -23.21 2.23
N GLN A 354 -21.96 -22.04 1.61
CA GLN A 354 -23.24 -21.64 1.02
C GLN A 354 -23.66 -22.59 -0.11
N LEU A 355 -22.76 -22.88 -1.05
CA LEU A 355 -23.03 -23.79 -2.15
C LEU A 355 -23.39 -25.20 -1.67
N PHE A 356 -22.72 -25.69 -0.63
CA PHE A 356 -23.04 -26.96 0.02
C PHE A 356 -24.40 -26.94 0.70
N MET A 357 -24.74 -25.88 1.44
CA MET A 357 -26.06 -25.71 2.07
C MET A 357 -27.19 -25.59 1.04
N ASP A 358 -26.89 -25.05 -0.15
CA ASP A 358 -27.79 -25.02 -1.30
C ASP A 358 -27.92 -26.39 -2.00
N GLY A 359 -27.29 -27.45 -1.47
CA GLY A 359 -27.27 -28.80 -2.03
C GLY A 359 -26.44 -28.93 -3.30
N ARG A 360 -25.57 -27.97 -3.63
CA ARG A 360 -24.84 -27.97 -4.90
C ARG A 360 -23.49 -28.66 -4.74
N LEU A 361 -23.29 -29.70 -5.55
CA LEU A 361 -22.01 -30.42 -5.62
C LEU A 361 -21.08 -29.86 -6.69
N ILE A 362 -19.78 -30.10 -6.52
CA ILE A 362 -18.76 -29.78 -7.52
C ILE A 362 -18.99 -30.68 -8.74
N LYS A 363 -19.15 -30.07 -9.91
CA LYS A 363 -19.33 -30.75 -11.20
C LYS A 363 -18.04 -30.81 -12.01
N ARG A 364 -17.19 -29.78 -11.93
CA ARG A 364 -15.92 -29.68 -12.66
C ARG A 364 -14.90 -28.92 -11.83
N ALA A 365 -13.66 -29.36 -11.89
CA ALA A 365 -12.50 -28.68 -11.35
C ALA A 365 -11.44 -28.55 -12.45
N GLU A 366 -10.88 -27.37 -12.65
CA GLU A 366 -9.87 -27.11 -13.69
C GLU A 366 -8.77 -26.21 -13.14
N VAL A 367 -7.50 -26.55 -13.45
CA VAL A 367 -6.36 -25.71 -13.11
C VAL A 367 -6.13 -24.73 -14.26
N ILE A 368 -6.26 -23.44 -13.96
CA ILE A 368 -6.01 -22.35 -14.89
C ILE A 368 -4.61 -21.83 -14.60
N ARG A 369 -3.72 -21.89 -15.60
CA ARG A 369 -2.38 -21.30 -15.47
C ARG A 369 -2.48 -19.79 -15.38
N GLY A 370 -2.05 -19.24 -14.25
CA GLY A 370 -1.97 -17.81 -14.04
C GLY A 370 -0.61 -17.24 -14.45
N PRO A 371 -0.50 -15.91 -14.66
CA PRO A 371 0.80 -15.26 -14.79
C PRO A 371 1.57 -15.35 -13.46
N ASN A 372 2.90 -15.48 -13.54
CA ASN A 372 3.82 -15.48 -12.39
C ASN A 372 3.69 -16.68 -11.42
N ASP A 373 3.53 -17.89 -11.94
CA ASP A 373 3.48 -19.15 -11.17
C ASP A 373 2.34 -19.24 -10.13
N GLU A 374 1.33 -18.38 -10.23
CA GLU A 374 0.10 -18.47 -9.44
C GLU A 374 -1.00 -19.16 -10.24
N ASP A 375 -0.97 -20.49 -10.27
CA ASP A 375 -2.06 -21.29 -10.82
C ASP A 375 -3.33 -21.11 -9.98
N GLU A 376 -4.47 -20.92 -10.66
CA GLU A 376 -5.79 -20.89 -10.05
C GLU A 376 -6.48 -22.24 -10.24
N ILE A 377 -7.34 -22.62 -9.31
CA ILE A 377 -8.33 -23.67 -9.53
C ILE A 377 -9.71 -23.05 -9.70
N GLU A 378 -10.37 -23.41 -10.79
CA GLU A 378 -11.77 -23.10 -11.04
C GLU A 378 -12.64 -24.31 -10.68
N LEU A 379 -13.55 -24.12 -9.73
CA LEU A 379 -14.58 -25.08 -9.36
C LEU A 379 -15.92 -24.63 -9.93
N THR A 380 -16.56 -25.48 -10.72
CA THR A 380 -17.92 -25.29 -11.23
C THR A 380 -18.89 -26.19 -10.46
N PHE A 381 -20.03 -25.65 -10.06
CA PHE A 381 -21.05 -26.32 -9.25
C PHE A 381 -22.30 -26.65 -10.06
N GLY A 382 -22.91 -27.80 -9.76
CA GLY A 382 -24.13 -28.27 -10.37
C GLY A 382 -25.40 -27.56 -9.87
N PRO A 383 -26.59 -27.96 -10.39
CA PRO A 383 -27.85 -27.67 -9.72
C PRO A 383 -27.89 -28.31 -8.32
N PRO A 384 -28.82 -27.91 -7.43
CA PRO A 384 -29.07 -28.60 -6.17
C PRO A 384 -29.31 -30.09 -6.41
N ASP A 385 -28.55 -30.93 -5.72
CA ASP A 385 -28.66 -32.37 -5.72
C ASP A 385 -29.48 -32.80 -4.49
N PRO A 386 -30.62 -33.50 -4.68
CA PRO A 386 -31.40 -34.04 -3.57
C PRO A 386 -30.60 -34.90 -2.59
N ALA A 387 -29.53 -35.56 -3.05
CA ALA A 387 -28.67 -36.38 -2.20
C ALA A 387 -27.74 -35.56 -1.29
N ALA A 388 -27.48 -34.29 -1.63
CA ALA A 388 -26.66 -33.36 -0.86
C ALA A 388 -27.48 -32.26 -0.17
N SER A 389 -28.80 -32.25 -0.38
CA SER A 389 -29.72 -31.27 0.20
C SER A 389 -30.23 -31.73 1.57
N LEU A 390 -30.45 -30.79 2.49
CA LEU A 390 -31.17 -31.08 3.73
C LEU A 390 -32.56 -31.64 3.39
N PHE A 391 -32.91 -32.78 3.97
CA PHE A 391 -34.25 -33.35 3.85
C PHE A 391 -35.28 -32.34 4.39
N ARG A 392 -36.17 -31.85 3.51
CA ARG A 392 -37.27 -30.96 3.89
C ARG A 392 -38.55 -31.77 3.88
N VAL A 393 -39.16 -31.93 5.06
CA VAL A 393 -40.54 -32.41 5.16
C VAL A 393 -41.44 -31.28 4.64
N PRO A 394 -42.34 -31.53 3.67
CA PRO A 394 -43.31 -30.52 3.27
C PRO A 394 -44.12 -30.10 4.50
N GLU A 395 -44.27 -28.80 4.73
CA GLU A 395 -45.26 -28.34 5.70
C GLU A 395 -46.63 -28.84 5.25
N THR A 396 -47.24 -29.70 6.05
CA THR A 396 -48.63 -30.12 5.89
C THR A 396 -49.48 -28.85 5.87
N ARG A 397 -50.04 -28.55 4.69
CA ARG A 397 -51.13 -27.57 4.59
C ARG A 397 -52.31 -28.14 5.36
N GLU A 398 -52.62 -27.55 6.52
CA GLU A 398 -53.95 -27.64 7.12
C GLU A 398 -54.95 -26.80 6.32
#